data_AF-A0A3M6VWU3-F1
#
_entry.id   AF-A0A3M6VWU3-F1
#
_cell.length_a   1.000
_cell.length_b   1.000
_cell.length_c   1.000
_cell.angle_alpha   90.00
_cell.angle_beta   90.00
_cell.angle_gamma   90.00
#
_symmetry.space_group_name_H-M   'P 1'
#
loop_
_entity.id
_entity.type
_entity.pdbx_description
1 polymer ?
#
loop_
_entity_poly.entity_id
_entity_poly.type
_entity_poly.pdbx_seq_one_letter_code
_entity_poly.pdbx_strand_id
1 'polypeptide(L)'
;MGAHKYLEELAKKKQSDVMRFLLRVRCWELRQLNVIHRASRPSRPDKARRMGYKAKQGYVVYRIRVRRGGRKRPVPKGATFGKPTNMGVNQLKYQRSLRATAEERVGR
;
A
#
# COMPACT_ATOMS: atom_id res chain seq x y z
N MET A 1 5.18 -18.52 24.38
CA MET A 1 4.56 -17.90 23.19
C MET A 1 4.72 -16.38 23.31
N GLY A 2 5.51 -15.71 22.45
CA GLY A 2 5.83 -14.28 22.63
C GLY A 2 4.73 -13.33 22.14
N ALA A 3 4.71 -12.08 22.63
CA ALA A 3 3.71 -11.06 22.26
C ALA A 3 3.55 -10.88 20.73
N HIS A 4 4.66 -10.97 19.97
CA HIS A 4 4.63 -10.89 18.50
C HIS A 4 3.81 -11.99 17.83
N LYS A 5 3.74 -13.18 18.43
CA LYS A 5 2.93 -14.29 17.90
C LYS A 5 1.43 -13.97 18.00
N TYR A 6 0.98 -13.42 19.13
CA TYR A 6 -0.41 -12.98 19.30
C TYR A 6 -0.79 -11.85 18.34
N LEU A 7 0.10 -10.86 18.16
CA LEU A 7 -0.11 -9.78 17.18
C LEU A 7 -0.25 -10.31 15.75
N GLU A 8 0.52 -11.32 15.39
CA GLU A 8 0.40 -11.98 14.09
C GLU A 8 -0.94 -12.70 13.93
N GLU A 9 -1.37 -13.48 14.92
CA GLU A 9 -2.64 -14.20 14.87
C GLU A 9 -3.85 -13.24 14.81
N LEU A 10 -3.82 -12.14 15.56
CA LEU A 10 -4.82 -11.07 15.46
C LEU A 10 -4.87 -10.48 14.05
N ALA A 11 -3.72 -10.22 13.44
CA ALA A 11 -3.62 -9.64 12.12
C ALA A 11 -4.01 -10.60 10.98
N LYS A 12 -4.04 -11.91 11.22
CA LYS A 12 -4.62 -12.91 10.29
C LYS A 12 -6.15 -12.84 10.30
N LYS A 13 -6.77 -12.64 11.47
CA LYS A 13 -8.22 -12.51 11.65
C LYS A 13 -8.75 -11.11 11.32
N LYS A 14 -8.50 -10.63 10.10
CA LYS A 14 -8.86 -9.25 9.65
C LYS A 14 -10.35 -8.94 9.63
N GLN A 15 -11.20 -9.97 9.54
CA GLN A 15 -12.64 -9.81 9.49
C GLN A 15 -13.30 -9.70 10.88
N SER A 16 -12.56 -9.96 11.96
CA SER A 16 -13.05 -9.77 13.33
C SER A 16 -13.45 -8.30 13.56
N ASP A 17 -14.45 -8.08 14.43
CA ASP A 17 -15.00 -6.73 14.65
C ASP A 17 -13.96 -5.76 15.20
N VAL A 18 -13.08 -6.23 16.09
CA VAL A 18 -11.95 -5.45 16.62
C VAL A 18 -11.05 -4.96 15.49
N MET A 19 -10.64 -5.86 14.59
CA MET A 19 -9.76 -5.49 13.48
C MET A 19 -10.47 -4.60 12.47
N ARG A 20 -11.74 -4.86 12.17
CA ARG A 20 -12.54 -4.05 11.24
C ARG A 20 -12.72 -2.64 11.75
N PHE A 21 -13.02 -2.47 13.04
CA PHE A 21 -13.12 -1.17 13.71
C PHE A 21 -11.79 -0.41 13.62
N LEU A 22 -10.69 -1.04 14.04
CA LEU A 22 -9.36 -0.43 14.03
C LEU A 22 -8.92 -0.02 12.62
N LEU A 23 -9.14 -0.87 11.62
CA LEU A 23 -8.77 -0.58 10.23
C LEU A 23 -9.64 0.54 9.63
N ARG A 24 -10.91 0.66 10.03
CA ARG A 24 -11.79 1.74 9.58
C ARG A 24 -11.29 3.10 10.07
N VAL A 25 -10.99 3.21 11.37
CA VAL A 25 -10.46 4.44 11.98
C VAL A 25 -9.12 4.82 11.36
N ARG A 26 -8.19 3.85 11.22
CA ARG A 26 -6.89 4.10 10.56
C ARG A 26 -7.03 4.52 9.10
N CYS A 27 -7.96 3.93 8.35
CA CYS A 27 -8.20 4.29 6.96
C CYS A 27 -8.73 5.72 6.83
N TRP A 28 -9.51 6.20 7.80
CA TRP A 28 -9.94 7.60 7.86
C TRP A 28 -8.76 8.52 8.15
N GLU A 29 -7.96 8.25 9.19
CA GLU A 29 -6.78 9.04 9.55
C GLU A 29 -5.79 9.17 8.38
N LEU A 30 -5.42 8.05 7.75
CA LEU A 30 -4.49 8.02 6.62
C LEU A 30 -5.02 8.70 5.35
N ARG A 31 -6.34 8.94 5.26
CA ARG A 31 -6.93 9.71 4.17
C ARG A 31 -6.82 11.22 4.39
N GLN A 32 -6.77 11.68 5.63
CA GLN A 32 -6.60 13.09 5.97
C GLN A 32 -5.13 13.54 5.81
N LEU A 33 -4.18 12.63 6.03
CA LEU A 33 -2.76 12.93 5.88
C LEU A 33 -2.31 13.06 4.41
N ASN A 34 -1.15 13.69 4.22
CA ASN A 34 -0.50 13.83 2.91
C ASN A 34 -0.21 12.48 2.25
N VAL A 35 -0.11 12.48 0.91
CA VAL A 35 0.08 11.27 0.09
C VAL A 35 1.31 10.48 0.53
N ILE A 36 2.40 11.17 0.83
CA ILE A 36 3.63 10.63 1.42
C ILE A 36 3.88 11.40 2.71
N HIS A 37 4.03 10.70 3.83
CA HIS A 37 4.42 11.31 5.09
C HIS A 37 5.24 10.34 5.93
N ARG A 38 6.12 10.89 6.77
CA ARG A 38 6.92 10.12 7.71
C ARG A 38 6.06 9.67 8.89
N ALA A 39 6.15 8.39 9.25
CA ALA A 39 5.54 7.87 10.46
C ALA A 39 6.59 7.82 11.59
N SER A 40 6.18 8.20 12.79
CA SER A 40 7.04 8.10 13.98
C SER A 40 7.36 6.66 14.36
N ARG A 41 6.39 5.75 14.21
CA ARG A 41 6.50 4.32 14.55
C ARG A 41 5.74 3.45 13.55
N PRO A 42 6.16 2.18 13.36
CA PRO A 42 5.44 1.24 12.51
C PRO A 42 4.07 0.90 13.11
N SER A 43 3.00 0.99 12.31
CA SER A 43 1.64 0.61 12.74
C SER A 43 1.48 -0.89 13.01
N ARG A 44 2.41 -1.71 12.48
CA ARG A 44 2.51 -3.16 12.66
C ARG A 44 3.94 -3.54 13.03
N PRO A 45 4.32 -3.49 14.33
CA PRO A 45 5.68 -3.81 14.76
C PRO A 45 6.07 -5.27 14.51
N ASP A 46 5.10 -6.20 14.60
CA ASP A 46 5.26 -7.62 14.28
C ASP A 46 5.73 -7.83 12.83
N LYS A 47 5.04 -7.19 11.87
CA LYS A 47 5.36 -7.33 10.45
C LYS A 47 6.63 -6.57 10.09
N ALA A 48 6.83 -5.38 10.64
CA ALA A 48 8.03 -4.59 10.40
C ALA A 48 9.29 -5.34 10.84
N ARG A 49 9.27 -5.95 12.04
CA ARG A 49 10.40 -6.75 12.55
C ARG A 49 10.75 -7.92 11.63
N ARG A 50 9.75 -8.61 11.08
CA ARG A 50 9.95 -9.69 10.09
C ARG A 50 10.58 -9.20 8.78
N MET A 51 10.33 -7.95 8.40
CA MET A 51 10.92 -7.32 7.22
C MET A 51 12.30 -6.69 7.52
N GLY A 52 12.88 -6.91 8.71
CA GLY A 52 14.21 -6.42 9.07
C GLY A 52 14.25 -5.07 9.79
N TYR A 53 13.10 -4.47 10.11
CA TYR A 53 13.07 -3.24 10.93
C TYR A 53 13.63 -3.52 12.34
N LYS A 54 14.54 -2.65 12.79
CA LYS A 54 15.03 -2.61 14.17
C LYS A 54 14.73 -1.24 14.76
N ALA A 55 14.32 -1.20 16.03
CA ALA A 55 14.07 0.04 16.75
C ALA A 55 15.39 0.67 17.21
N LYS A 56 16.18 1.15 16.26
CA LYS A 56 17.45 1.85 16.48
C LYS A 56 17.53 3.07 15.56
N GLN A 57 18.41 4.01 15.88
CA GLN A 57 18.67 5.15 15.01
C GLN A 57 19.13 4.68 13.62
N GLY A 58 18.77 5.44 12.58
CA GLY A 58 19.00 5.09 11.17
C GLY A 58 17.86 4.31 10.50
N TYR A 59 16.89 3.78 11.25
CA TYR A 59 15.67 3.20 10.67
C TYR A 59 14.55 4.25 10.63
N VAL A 60 13.95 4.42 9.47
CA VAL A 60 12.80 5.33 9.25
C VAL A 60 11.64 4.58 8.62
N VAL A 61 10.41 5.02 8.92
CA VAL A 61 9.20 4.45 8.37
C VAL A 61 8.42 5.56 7.68
N TYR A 62 8.10 5.35 6.41
CA TYR A 62 7.20 6.21 5.65
C TYR A 62 5.88 5.51 5.39
N ARG A 63 4.82 6.30 5.26
CA ARG A 63 3.51 5.84 4.83
C ARG A 63 3.18 6.51 3.51
N ILE A 64 2.64 5.72 2.60
CA ILE A 64 2.23 6.18 1.29
C ILE A 64 0.89 5.57 0.90
N ARG A 65 0.05 6.36 0.23
CA ARG A 65 -1.16 5.86 -0.43
C ARG A 65 -0.99 5.81 -1.94
N VAL A 66 -1.43 4.72 -2.55
CA VAL A 66 -1.47 4.52 -4.00
C VAL A 66 -2.93 4.32 -4.40
N ARG A 67 -3.36 4.92 -5.51
CA ARG A 67 -4.72 4.77 -6.04
C ARG A 67 -4.95 3.30 -6.41
N ARG A 68 -6.11 2.76 -6.02
CA ARG A 68 -6.54 1.41 -6.44
C ARG A 68 -6.97 1.44 -7.91
N GLY A 69 -6.96 0.26 -8.54
CA GLY A 69 -7.44 0.07 -9.92
C GLY A 69 -6.33 -0.30 -10.89
N GLY A 70 -6.72 -0.46 -12.16
CA GLY A 70 -5.80 -0.67 -13.28
C GLY A 70 -5.18 0.63 -13.77
N ARG A 71 -4.38 0.53 -14.84
CA ARG A 71 -3.74 1.69 -15.47
C ARG A 71 -4.35 1.88 -16.85
N LYS A 72 -5.17 2.93 -17.01
CA LYS A 72 -5.65 3.36 -18.33
C LYS A 72 -4.47 3.78 -19.19
N ARG A 73 -4.47 3.41 -20.47
CA ARG A 73 -3.46 3.93 -21.41
C ARG A 73 -3.63 5.45 -21.56
N PRO A 74 -2.55 6.25 -21.41
CA PRO A 74 -2.63 7.70 -21.58
C PRO A 74 -2.67 8.05 -23.07
N VAL A 75 -3.84 7.92 -23.70
CA VAL A 75 -4.08 8.33 -25.09
C VAL A 75 -5.13 9.44 -25.16
N PRO A 76 -4.91 10.50 -25.96
CA PRO A 76 -5.91 11.54 -26.20
C PRO A 76 -7.19 10.94 -26.76
N LYS A 77 -8.34 11.26 -26.15
CA LYS A 77 -9.69 10.81 -26.57
C LYS A 77 -9.85 9.29 -26.77
N GLY A 78 -8.94 8.46 -26.26
CA GLY A 78 -8.98 7.01 -26.48
C GLY A 78 -8.43 6.55 -27.84
N ALA A 79 -7.89 7.45 -28.66
CA ALA A 79 -7.40 7.12 -30.00
C ALA A 79 -5.93 6.66 -29.96
N THR A 80 -5.69 5.41 -30.37
CA THR A 80 -4.35 4.80 -30.44
C THR A 80 -3.75 4.78 -31.85
N PHE A 81 -4.56 5.01 -32.90
CA PHE A 81 -4.17 5.07 -34.32
C PHE A 81 -3.24 3.93 -34.77
N GLY A 82 -3.70 2.68 -34.69
CA GLY A 82 -2.91 1.51 -35.09
C GLY A 82 -3.77 0.28 -35.34
N LYS A 83 -3.16 -0.92 -35.39
CA LYS A 83 -3.88 -2.18 -35.59
C LYS A 83 -4.93 -2.41 -34.48
N PRO A 84 -6.07 -3.09 -34.77
CA PRO A 84 -7.13 -3.36 -33.78
C PRO A 84 -6.64 -4.00 -32.48
N THR A 85 -5.60 -4.84 -32.56
CA THR A 85 -4.97 -5.48 -31.39
C THR A 85 -4.41 -4.48 -30.37
N ASN A 86 -4.01 -3.30 -30.83
CA ASN A 86 -3.41 -2.25 -30.01
C ASN A 86 -4.42 -1.20 -29.54
N MET A 87 -5.72 -1.35 -29.84
CA MET A 87 -6.75 -0.34 -29.50
C MET A 87 -7.28 -0.45 -28.06
N GLY A 88 -6.79 -1.39 -27.24
CA GLY A 88 -7.19 -1.52 -25.84
C GLY A 88 -6.73 -0.34 -24.96
N VAL A 89 -7.67 0.30 -24.25
CA VAL A 89 -7.39 1.47 -23.39
C VAL A 89 -7.72 1.24 -21.90
N ASN A 90 -8.90 0.69 -21.59
CA ASN A 90 -9.45 0.72 -20.22
C ASN A 90 -9.10 -0.50 -19.35
N GLN A 91 -9.10 -1.71 -19.91
CA GLN A 91 -8.93 -2.96 -19.13
C GLN A 91 -7.47 -3.41 -19.01
N LEU A 92 -6.53 -2.47 -19.13
CA LEU A 92 -5.10 -2.75 -19.02
C LEU A 92 -4.67 -2.87 -17.56
N LYS A 93 -3.88 -3.91 -17.27
CA LYS A 93 -3.28 -4.16 -15.96
C LYS A 93 -1.84 -3.68 -15.98
N TYR A 94 -1.42 -3.01 -14.90
CA TYR A 94 -0.02 -2.63 -14.75
C TYR A 94 0.82 -3.87 -14.39
N GLN A 95 2.02 -3.97 -14.95
CA GLN A 95 2.89 -5.14 -14.76
C GLN A 95 3.40 -5.25 -13.31
N ARG A 96 3.65 -4.11 -12.63
CA ARG A 96 4.13 -4.09 -11.25
C ARG A 96 2.96 -4.02 -10.26
N SER A 97 3.20 -4.55 -9.07
CA SER A 97 2.23 -4.44 -7.97
C SER A 97 2.13 -3.01 -7.44
N LEU A 98 0.99 -2.67 -6.81
CA LEU A 98 0.81 -1.40 -6.12
C LEU A 98 1.82 -1.21 -4.98
N ARG A 99 2.29 -2.31 -4.38
CA ARG A 99 3.34 -2.28 -3.36
C ARG A 99 4.69 -1.83 -3.94
N ALA A 100 5.09 -2.38 -5.08
CA ALA A 100 6.32 -1.95 -5.74
C ALA A 100 6.24 -0.47 -6.17
N THR A 101 5.08 -0.03 -6.67
CA THR A 101 4.85 1.38 -7.01
C THR A 101 4.94 2.30 -5.78
N ALA A 102 4.49 1.81 -4.61
CA ALA A 102 4.59 2.53 -3.36
C ALA A 102 6.05 2.67 -2.89
N GLU A 103 6.83 1.61 -2.99
CA GLU A 103 8.26 1.59 -2.65
C GLU A 103 9.06 2.54 -3.57
N GLU A 104 8.80 2.50 -4.88
CA GLU A 104 9.43 3.40 -5.86
C GLU A 104 9.16 4.88 -5.60
N ARG A 105 7.93 5.25 -5.25
CA ARG A 105 7.55 6.64 -4.96
C ARG A 105 8.16 7.22 -3.70
N VAL A 106 8.54 6.37 -2.74
CA VAL A 106 9.20 6.81 -1.50
C VAL A 106 10.72 6.86 -1.68
N GLY A 107 11.28 6.02 -2.55
CA GLY A 107 12.71 5.97 -2.82
C GLY A 107 13.22 7.00 -3.83
N ARG A 108 12.33 7.63 -4.59
CA ARG A 108 12.63 8.74 -5.50
C ARG A 108 12.68 10.06 -4.74
#